data_AF-A0A553P2L4-F1
#
_entry.id   AF-A0A553P2L4-F1
#
_cell.length_a   1.000
_cell.length_b   1.000
_cell.length_c   1.000
_cell.angle_alpha   90.00
_cell.angle_beta   90.00
_cell.angle_gamma   90.00
#
_symmetry.space_group_name_H-M   'P 1'
#
loop_
_entity.id
_entity.type
_entity.pdbx_description
1 polymer ?
#
loop_
_entity_poly.entity_id
_entity_poly.type
_entity_poly.pdbx_seq_one_letter_code
_entity_poly.pdbx_strand_id
1 'polypeptide(L)'
;MPRFEATENRDRVEVSPEQAVASSEKAEQIGLRVLGWYHSHPHITVWPSHVDLRTQFSMQQMDRDFVGIICSVFCRLDLNDASQSHPKKRRALNPKGERRAMLAQQVKMTCFQASRADDGSLVKRDIQIVVQSHQPTPNR
;
A
#
# COMPACT_ATOMS: atom_id res chain seq x y z
N MET A 1 -17.40 -11.69 7.70
CA MET A 1 -16.06 -11.12 7.44
C MET A 1 -15.16 -12.26 7.00
N PRO A 2 -14.79 -12.40 5.72
CA PRO A 2 -13.84 -13.44 5.34
C PRO A 2 -12.46 -13.08 5.89
N ARG A 3 -11.81 -14.06 6.52
CA ARG A 3 -10.49 -13.94 7.14
C ARG A 3 -9.43 -14.21 6.07
N PHE A 4 -8.51 -13.27 5.89
CA PHE A 4 -7.33 -13.44 5.05
C PHE A 4 -6.35 -14.37 5.77
N GLU A 5 -6.12 -15.56 5.25
CA GLU A 5 -5.02 -16.40 5.69
C GLU A 5 -3.75 -15.91 5.00
N ALA A 6 -2.99 -15.07 5.70
CA ALA A 6 -1.62 -14.76 5.33
C ALA A 6 -0.82 -16.07 5.40
N THR A 7 -0.40 -16.60 4.26
CA THR A 7 0.56 -17.69 4.24
C THR A 7 1.82 -17.24 4.98
N GLU A 8 2.47 -18.17 5.69
CA GLU A 8 3.62 -17.95 6.58
C GLU A 8 4.91 -17.56 5.83
N ASN A 9 4.81 -16.72 4.79
CA ASN A 9 5.93 -15.99 4.22
C ASN A 9 5.72 -14.52 4.56
N ARG A 10 6.53 -14.01 5.49
CA ARG A 10 6.43 -12.66 6.08
C ARG A 10 6.37 -11.49 5.10
N ASP A 11 6.65 -11.73 3.81
CA ASP A 11 6.71 -10.73 2.75
C ASP A 11 5.79 -11.03 1.55
N ARG A 12 4.83 -11.97 1.66
CA ARG A 12 3.94 -12.32 0.54
C ARG A 12 2.47 -12.15 0.90
N VAL A 13 1.88 -11.05 0.47
CA VAL A 13 0.42 -10.88 0.39
C VAL A 13 0.03 -11.10 -1.06
N GLU A 14 -0.47 -12.29 -1.37
CA GLU A 14 -1.01 -12.63 -2.68
C GLU A 14 -2.54 -12.62 -2.58
N VAL A 15 -3.21 -11.85 -3.44
CA VAL A 15 -4.66 -11.96 -3.62
C VAL A 15 -4.90 -13.23 -4.42
N SER A 16 -5.62 -14.19 -3.86
CA SER A 16 -5.93 -15.41 -4.61
C SER A 16 -6.84 -15.06 -5.80
N PRO A 17 -6.68 -15.69 -6.97
CA PRO A 17 -7.55 -15.45 -8.12
C PRO A 17 -9.04 -15.61 -7.78
N GLU A 18 -9.37 -16.59 -6.93
CA GLU A 18 -10.73 -16.87 -6.49
C GLU A 18 -11.31 -15.71 -5.66
N GLN A 19 -10.49 -15.09 -4.80
CA GLN A 19 -10.90 -13.92 -4.03
C GLN A 19 -11.12 -12.70 -4.92
N ALA A 20 -10.30 -12.52 -5.96
CA ALA A 20 -10.47 -11.45 -6.93
C ALA A 20 -11.78 -11.60 -7.72
N VAL A 21 -12.10 -12.83 -8.16
CA VAL A 21 -13.36 -13.14 -8.85
C VAL A 21 -14.55 -12.90 -7.93
N ALA A 22 -14.56 -13.48 -6.72
CA ALA A 22 -15.66 -13.32 -5.78
C ALA A 22 -15.91 -11.85 -5.39
N SER A 23 -14.84 -11.05 -5.29
CA SER A 23 -14.96 -9.60 -5.03
C SER A 23 -15.57 -8.86 -6.21
N SER A 24 -15.22 -9.25 -7.44
CA SER A 24 -15.75 -8.65 -8.67
C SER A 24 -17.23 -8.96 -8.84
N GLU A 25 -17.62 -10.23 -8.71
CA GLU A 25 -19.03 -10.66 -8.77
C GLU A 25 -19.89 -9.90 -7.74
N LYS A 26 -19.38 -9.73 -6.51
CA LYS A 26 -20.10 -9.00 -5.47
C LYS A 26 -20.22 -7.50 -5.76
N ALA A 27 -19.21 -6.89 -6.36
CA ALA A 27 -19.26 -5.49 -6.77
C ALA A 27 -20.28 -5.29 -7.89
N GLU A 28 -20.30 -6.19 -8.88
CA GLU A 28 -21.24 -6.15 -10.00
C GLU A 28 -22.70 -6.25 -9.56
N GLN A 29 -23.00 -7.09 -8.55
CA GLN A 29 -24.35 -7.22 -7.98
C GLN A 29 -24.93 -5.90 -7.44
N ILE A 30 -24.09 -4.94 -7.09
CA ILE A 30 -24.49 -3.62 -6.58
C ILE A 30 -24.14 -2.48 -7.54
N GLY A 31 -23.82 -2.80 -8.81
CA GLY A 31 -23.48 -1.81 -9.83
C GLY A 31 -22.14 -1.09 -9.62
N LEU A 32 -21.22 -1.70 -8.87
CA LEU A 32 -19.86 -1.21 -8.64
C LEU A 32 -18.83 -2.08 -9.38
N ARG A 33 -17.59 -1.58 -9.49
CA ARG A 33 -16.44 -2.41 -9.91
C ARG A 33 -15.32 -2.37 -8.88
N VAL A 34 -14.52 -3.42 -8.87
CA VAL A 34 -13.26 -3.45 -8.11
C VAL A 34 -12.23 -2.60 -8.84
N LEU A 35 -11.64 -1.63 -8.16
CA LEU A 35 -10.66 -0.69 -8.73
C LEU A 35 -9.21 -0.97 -8.31
N GLY A 36 -8.99 -1.96 -7.44
CA GLY A 36 -7.66 -2.15 -6.89
C GLY A 36 -7.59 -3.14 -5.75
N TRP A 37 -6.42 -3.16 -5.13
CA TRP A 37 -6.09 -3.95 -3.96
C TRP A 37 -5.32 -3.10 -2.96
N TYR A 38 -5.25 -3.55 -1.71
CA TYR A 38 -4.43 -2.89 -0.70
C TYR A 38 -3.74 -3.92 0.20
N HIS A 39 -2.57 -3.55 0.72
CA HIS A 39 -1.94 -4.25 1.84
C HIS A 39 -1.15 -3.29 2.74
N SER A 40 -0.72 -3.80 3.90
CA SER A 40 0.04 -3.02 4.87
C SER A 40 1.52 -3.39 4.89
N HIS A 41 2.36 -2.39 5.07
CA HIS A 41 3.79 -2.52 5.32
C HIS A 41 4.08 -2.11 6.78
N PRO A 42 3.86 -3.02 7.77
CA PRO A 42 4.10 -2.69 9.17
C PRO A 42 5.59 -2.47 9.41
N HIS A 43 5.94 -1.34 10.05
CA HIS A 43 7.31 -0.98 10.44
C HIS A 43 8.34 -0.84 9.29
N ILE A 44 7.94 -1.01 8.02
CA ILE A 44 8.80 -0.88 6.85
C ILE A 44 8.30 0.25 5.94
N THR A 45 9.05 0.57 4.89
CA THR A 45 8.77 1.71 4.01
C THR A 45 7.44 1.54 3.26
N VAL A 46 6.79 2.66 2.93
CA VAL A 46 5.56 2.68 2.12
C VAL A 46 5.79 2.35 0.64
N TRP A 47 7.05 2.20 0.20
CA TRP A 47 7.37 1.89 -1.19
C TRP A 47 7.02 0.45 -1.55
N PRO A 48 6.49 0.19 -2.75
CA PRO A 48 6.24 -1.16 -3.22
C PRO A 48 7.56 -1.91 -3.42
N SER A 49 7.54 -3.19 -3.07
CA SER A 49 8.60 -4.14 -3.41
C SER A 49 8.55 -4.51 -4.91
N HIS A 50 9.57 -5.21 -5.38
CA HIS A 50 9.57 -5.76 -6.74
C HIS A 50 8.43 -6.77 -6.97
N VAL A 51 8.01 -7.49 -5.92
CA VAL A 51 6.88 -8.42 -5.98
C VAL A 51 5.58 -7.64 -6.15
N ASP A 52 5.38 -6.58 -5.37
CA ASP A 52 4.20 -5.71 -5.47
C ASP A 52 4.08 -5.09 -6.87
N LEU A 53 5.19 -4.62 -7.45
CA LEU A 53 5.21 -4.06 -8.80
C LEU A 53 4.86 -5.09 -9.86
N ARG A 54 5.33 -6.34 -9.73
CA ARG A 54 5.00 -7.42 -10.66
C ARG A 54 3.53 -7.83 -10.58
N THR A 55 3.01 -7.97 -9.36
CA THR A 55 1.59 -8.26 -9.12
C THR A 55 0.72 -7.15 -9.68
N GLN A 56 1.04 -5.88 -9.36
CA GLN A 56 0.33 -4.71 -9.87
C GLN A 56 0.37 -4.64 -11.40
N PHE A 57 1.52 -4.86 -12.03
CA PHE A 57 1.64 -4.84 -13.48
C PHE A 57 0.78 -5.93 -14.15
N SER A 58 0.70 -7.12 -13.53
CA SER A 58 -0.13 -8.22 -14.01
C SER A 58 -1.61 -7.92 -13.88
N MET A 59 -2.07 -7.42 -12.72
CA MET A 59 -3.48 -7.07 -12.50
C MET A 59 -3.94 -5.93 -13.40
N GLN A 60 -3.06 -4.97 -13.68
CA GLN A 60 -3.31 -3.89 -14.63
C GLN A 60 -3.52 -4.34 -16.08
N GLN A 61 -3.08 -5.55 -16.46
CA GLN A 61 -3.38 -6.07 -17.80
C GLN A 61 -4.86 -6.46 -17.94
N MET A 62 -5.51 -6.80 -16.82
CA MET A 62 -6.94 -7.13 -16.80
C MET A 62 -7.80 -5.87 -16.71
N ASP A 63 -7.39 -4.87 -15.93
CA ASP A 63 -8.03 -3.56 -15.87
C ASP A 63 -6.97 -2.44 -15.81
N ARG A 64 -6.95 -1.57 -16.83
CA ARG A 64 -5.96 -0.49 -16.93
C ARG A 64 -6.10 0.56 -15.83
N ASP A 65 -7.27 0.68 -15.22
CA ASP A 65 -7.53 1.62 -14.14
C ASP A 65 -7.23 1.02 -12.76
N PHE A 66 -6.77 -0.23 -12.71
CA PHE A 66 -6.50 -0.92 -11.45
C PHE A 66 -5.34 -0.26 -10.70
N VAL A 67 -5.51 -0.04 -9.40
CA VAL A 67 -4.50 0.61 -8.53
C VAL A 67 -4.11 -0.26 -7.34
N GLY A 68 -2.87 -0.12 -6.90
CA GLY A 68 -2.37 -0.70 -5.65
C GLY A 68 -2.25 0.36 -4.57
N ILE A 69 -2.66 0.04 -3.34
CA ILE A 69 -2.50 0.92 -2.18
C ILE A 69 -1.64 0.23 -1.12
N ILE A 70 -0.58 0.89 -0.68
CA ILE A 70 0.24 0.43 0.45
C ILE A 70 0.08 1.38 1.62
N CYS A 71 -0.31 0.81 2.76
CA CYS A 71 -0.38 1.51 4.04
C CYS A 71 0.80 1.10 4.91
N SER A 72 1.79 1.97 5.06
CA SER A 72 2.83 1.80 6.06
C SER A 72 2.35 2.32 7.40
N VAL A 73 2.28 1.42 8.37
CA VAL A 73 1.83 1.68 9.74
C VAL A 73 2.99 1.51 10.70
N PHE A 74 2.98 2.25 11.81
CA PHE A 74 3.99 2.15 12.87
C PHE A 74 5.43 2.50 12.43
N CYS A 75 5.57 3.39 11.44
CA CYS A 75 6.86 3.96 11.07
C CYS A 75 7.44 4.74 12.25
N ARG A 76 8.65 4.37 12.69
CA ARG A 76 9.43 5.19 13.63
C ARG A 76 10.18 6.21 12.79
N LEU A 77 9.80 7.47 12.91
CA LEU A 77 10.65 8.55 12.45
C LEU A 77 11.70 8.80 13.52
N ASP A 78 12.94 8.44 13.23
CA ASP A 78 14.06 9.09 13.87
C ASP A 78 14.10 10.51 13.26
N LEU A 79 13.88 11.55 14.06
CA LEU A 79 13.76 12.96 13.62
C LEU A 79 15.00 13.52 12.89
N ASN A 80 16.01 12.69 12.64
CA ASN A 80 17.26 13.05 11.96
C ASN A 80 17.39 12.48 10.54
N ASP A 81 16.48 11.60 10.07
CA ASP A 81 16.70 10.80 8.85
C ASP A 81 15.97 11.35 7.61
N ALA A 82 16.14 12.65 7.35
CA ALA A 82 15.65 13.31 6.14
C ALA A 82 16.47 12.97 4.87
N SER A 83 17.44 12.04 4.96
CA SER A 83 18.27 11.61 3.84
C SER A 83 18.17 10.10 3.64
N GLN A 84 17.69 9.70 2.46
CA GLN A 84 17.48 8.32 2.03
C GLN A 84 18.60 7.33 2.37
N SER A 85 18.25 6.08 2.69
CA SER A 85 18.67 4.84 1.98
C SER A 85 18.67 3.61 2.90
N HIS A 86 18.14 2.48 2.37
CA HIS A 86 18.40 1.06 2.72
C HIS A 86 18.55 0.62 4.20
N PRO A 87 17.97 -0.52 4.62
CA PRO A 87 18.01 -0.95 6.01
C PRO A 87 19.42 -1.41 6.43
N LYS A 88 20.17 -0.53 7.11
CA LYS A 88 21.36 -0.94 7.88
C LYS A 88 20.95 -1.22 9.33
N LYS A 89 21.07 -2.50 9.72
CA LYS A 89 21.08 -2.95 11.12
C LYS A 89 22.02 -2.06 11.95
N ARG A 90 21.52 -1.35 12.97
CA ARG A 90 22.37 -0.91 14.09
C ARG A 90 21.70 -1.11 15.44
N ARG A 91 22.46 -1.82 16.29
CA ARG A 91 22.27 -2.07 17.71
C ARG A 91 22.52 -0.79 18.52
N ALA A 92 21.90 -0.78 19.71
CA ALA A 92 22.41 -0.35 21.02
C ALA A 92 21.48 0.67 21.71
N LEU A 93 20.93 0.24 22.85
CA LEU A 93 20.28 1.10 23.85
C LEU A 93 21.27 2.14 24.39
N ASN A 94 20.82 3.38 24.56
CA ASN A 94 21.53 4.39 25.34
C ASN A 94 20.88 4.49 26.75
N PRO A 95 21.64 4.51 27.86
CA PRO A 95 21.12 4.25 29.21
C PRO A 95 20.73 5.50 30.01
N LYS A 96 20.26 6.57 29.37
CA LYS A 96 19.80 7.79 30.09
C LYS A 96 18.42 8.21 29.58
N GLY A 97 17.42 7.90 30.41
CA GLY A 97 16.00 8.11 30.15
C GLY A 97 15.59 9.57 30.13
N GLU A 98 15.83 10.24 29.01
CA GLU A 98 15.26 11.56 28.74
C GLU A 98 14.18 11.47 27.67
N ARG A 99 12.94 11.72 28.14
CA ARG A 99 11.69 11.95 27.41
C ARG A 99 11.43 11.01 26.24
N ARG A 100 10.51 10.05 26.48
CA ARG A 100 9.67 9.47 25.42
C ARG A 100 9.04 10.62 24.65
N ALA A 101 9.68 11.08 23.57
CA ALA A 101 8.98 11.80 22.54
C ALA A 101 7.74 10.95 22.24
N MET A 102 6.55 11.55 22.31
CA MET A 102 5.37 10.93 21.71
C MET A 102 5.79 10.58 20.29
N LEU A 103 6.15 9.32 20.06
CA LEU A 103 6.44 8.77 18.75
C LEU A 103 5.11 8.92 18.02
N ALA A 104 4.95 10.05 17.31
CA ALA A 104 3.79 10.26 16.47
C ALA A 104 3.77 9.07 15.53
N GLN A 105 2.81 8.19 15.75
CA GLN A 105 2.67 6.95 15.00
C GLN A 105 2.22 7.37 13.61
N GLN A 106 3.18 7.64 12.74
CA GLN A 106 2.89 8.16 11.41
C GLN A 106 2.41 7.01 10.54
N VAL A 107 1.22 7.18 9.98
CA VAL A 107 0.73 6.36 8.88
C VAL A 107 1.15 7.04 7.59
N LYS A 108 1.87 6.31 6.73
CA LYS A 108 2.17 6.75 5.36
C LYS A 108 1.40 5.86 4.40
N MET A 109 0.79 6.47 3.39
CA MET A 109 0.07 5.75 2.35
C MET A 109 0.59 6.14 0.98
N THR A 110 0.70 5.18 0.08
CA THR A 110 0.93 5.44 -1.35
C THR A 110 -0.11 4.71 -2.17
N CYS A 111 -0.56 5.35 -3.25
CA CYS A 111 -1.38 4.76 -4.28
C CYS A 111 -0.58 4.78 -5.58
N PHE A 112 -0.55 3.64 -6.28
CA PHE A 112 0.35 3.49 -7.41
C PHE A 112 -0.19 2.55 -8.49
N GLN A 113 0.38 2.73 -9.66
CA GLN A 113 0.40 1.77 -10.75
C GLN A 113 1.85 1.34 -11.03
N ALA A 114 2.02 0.20 -11.70
CA ALA A 114 3.31 -0.27 -12.20
C ALA A 114 3.42 0.06 -13.69
N SER A 115 4.58 0.57 -14.10
CA SER A 115 4.90 0.88 -15.50
C SER A 115 6.25 0.30 -15.87
N ARG A 116 6.46 0.02 -17.15
CA ARG A 116 7.74 -0.48 -17.65
C ARG A 116 8.63 0.70 -18.03
N ALA A 117 9.83 0.76 -17.48
CA ALA A 117 10.85 1.72 -17.86
C ALA A 117 11.58 1.30 -19.14
N ASP A 118 12.39 2.20 -19.70
CA ASP A 118 13.11 2.00 -20.97
C ASP A 118 14.09 0.82 -20.91
N ASP A 119 14.64 0.53 -19.72
CA ASP A 119 15.52 -0.61 -19.46
C ASP A 119 14.77 -1.95 -19.27
N GLY A 120 13.43 -1.92 -19.39
CA GLY A 120 12.56 -3.09 -19.23
C GLY A 120 12.19 -3.40 -17.78
N SER A 121 12.73 -2.68 -16.80
CA SER A 121 12.38 -2.83 -15.38
C SER A 121 10.98 -2.30 -15.08
N LEU A 122 10.37 -2.78 -14.00
CA LEU A 122 9.10 -2.26 -13.52
C LEU A 122 9.36 -1.15 -12.49
N VAL A 123 8.71 0.00 -12.69
CA VAL A 123 8.80 1.17 -11.83
C VAL A 123 7.42 1.61 -11.35
N LYS A 124 7.39 2.16 -10.14
CA LYS A 124 6.19 2.75 -9.55
C LYS A 124 5.82 4.05 -10.28
N ARG A 125 4.55 4.19 -10.63
CA ARG A 125 3.89 5.42 -11.04
C ARG A 125 2.90 5.85 -9.97
N ASP A 126 3.11 7.02 -9.37
CA ASP A 126 2.20 7.57 -8.37
C ASP A 126 0.83 7.91 -8.96
N ILE A 127 -0.23 7.54 -8.23
CA ILE A 127 -1.61 7.89 -8.54
C ILE A 127 -2.16 8.73 -7.40
N GLN A 128 -2.76 9.87 -7.72
CA GLN A 128 -3.41 10.72 -6.72
C GLN A 128 -4.83 10.23 -6.45
N ILE A 129 -5.16 10.02 -5.19
CA ILE A 129 -6.54 9.80 -4.74
C ILE A 129 -7.09 11.13 -4.25
N VAL A 130 -8.20 11.57 -4.83
CA VAL A 130 -8.93 12.77 -4.41
C VAL A 130 -10.22 12.34 -3.74
N VAL A 131 -10.39 12.68 -2.46
CA VAL A 131 -11.63 12.44 -1.73
C VAL A 131 -12.49 13.70 -1.85
N GLN A 132 -13.63 13.58 -2.52
CA GLN A 132 -14.60 14.67 -2.62
C GLN A 132 -15.78 14.37 -1.71
N SER A 133 -16.15 15.33 -0.86
CA SER A 133 -17.41 15.26 -0.12
C SER A 133 -18.55 15.61 -1.06
N HIS A 134 -19.50 14.69 -1.26
CA HIS A 134 -20.73 15.00 -1.96
C HIS A 134 -21.58 15.92 -1.09
N GLN A 135 -21.77 17.18 -1.51
CA GLN A 135 -22.80 18.03 -0.91
C GLN A 135 -24.13 17.71 -1.60
N PRO A 136 -25.19 17.32 -0.87
CA PRO A 136 -26.49 17.09 -1.47
C PRO A 136 -26.99 18.40 -2.09
N THR A 137 -27.41 18.33 -3.35
CA THR A 137 -28.04 19.45 -4.06
C THR A 137 -29.32 19.84 -3.33
N PRO A 138 -29.55 21.12 -2.98
CA PRO A 138 -30.81 21.54 -2.39
C PRO A 138 -31.94 21.26 -3.38
N ASN A 139 -32.96 20.52 -2.92
CA ASN A 139 -34.19 20.30 -3.69
C ASN A 139 -34.76 21.65 -4.09
N ARG A 140 -35.03 21.82 -5.39
CA ARG A 140 -35.68 22.99 -5.97
C ARG A 140 -37.19 22.81 -5.98
#